data_AF-A0A6B2SCB2-F1
#
_entry.id   AF-A0A6B2SCB2-F1
#
_cell.length_a   1.000
_cell.length_b   1.000
_cell.length_c   1.000
_cell.angle_alpha   90.00
_cell.angle_beta   90.00
_cell.angle_gamma   90.00
#
_symmetry.space_group_name_H-M   'P 1'
#
loop_
_entity.id
_entity.type
_entity.pdbx_description
1 polymer ?
#
loop_
_entity_poly.entity_id
_entity_poly.type
_entity_poly.pdbx_seq_one_letter_code
_entity_poly.pdbx_strand_id
1 'polypeptide(L)'
;MVSHRRATQSGLARSARITVLSATLATAAAGLGAAPAGAEPHESAAATKSEVDGLYAQAERATQQYDKAGEQTKQLRRQVAEAQDGVARSQQLVNRMRGALGALAGAQYRAGAIDPSLALLLSSDPDSYLDKAAALAQIGDVQAGELHRVQQARRELAQRRPDATRRLAELRRSRTGGARHKRTVEGKLATARRLLDSLPAQQRARYDQVSRSDRGTLPVLGALPV
;
A
#
# COMPACT_ATOMS: atom_id res chain seq x y z
N MET A 1 2.45 5.72 51.69
CA MET A 1 1.09 5.28 52.06
C MET A 1 0.07 6.10 51.27
N VAL A 2 -0.48 5.56 50.19
CA VAL A 2 -1.84 5.85 49.69
C VAL A 2 -2.22 4.63 48.87
N SER A 3 -3.35 4.04 49.26
CA SER A 3 -3.86 2.76 48.80
C SER A 3 -4.76 2.98 47.58
N HIS A 4 -4.47 2.34 46.45
CA HIS A 4 -5.46 2.15 45.40
C HIS A 4 -5.82 0.67 45.32
N ARG A 5 -7.01 0.34 45.85
CA ARG A 5 -7.66 -0.96 45.74
C ARG A 5 -8.09 -1.15 44.28
N ARG A 6 -7.59 -2.19 43.62
CA ARG A 6 -8.15 -2.66 42.35
C ARG A 6 -9.16 -3.77 42.65
N ALA A 7 -10.42 -3.51 42.30
CA ALA A 7 -11.51 -4.46 42.43
C ALA A 7 -11.33 -5.61 41.43
N THR A 8 -11.51 -6.83 41.94
CA THR A 8 -11.70 -8.07 41.19
C THR A 8 -13.09 -8.07 40.55
N GLN A 9 -13.18 -8.38 39.26
CA GLN A 9 -14.42 -8.85 38.65
C GLN A 9 -14.19 -10.20 37.99
N SER A 10 -14.90 -11.17 38.56
CA SER A 10 -15.23 -12.49 38.04
C SER A 10 -16.26 -12.37 36.91
N GLY A 11 -16.21 -13.30 35.96
CA GLY A 11 -17.18 -13.33 34.86
C GLY A 11 -16.94 -14.46 33.87
N LEU A 12 -16.95 -15.70 34.34
CA LEU A 12 -17.17 -16.88 33.49
C LEU A 12 -18.64 -16.93 33.08
N ALA A 13 -18.90 -16.68 31.80
CA ALA A 13 -20.13 -17.00 31.07
C ALA A 13 -19.90 -16.57 29.61
N ARG A 14 -20.37 -17.22 28.54
CA ARG A 14 -21.19 -18.41 28.33
C ARG A 14 -21.31 -18.52 26.80
N SER A 15 -21.10 -19.73 26.27
CA SER A 15 -21.72 -20.28 25.06
C SER A 15 -21.58 -19.58 23.69
N ALA A 16 -20.92 -20.26 22.77
CA ALA A 16 -21.49 -20.58 21.46
C ALA A 16 -20.87 -21.89 20.95
N ARG A 17 -21.31 -23.02 21.52
CA ARG A 17 -21.10 -24.33 20.89
C ARG A 17 -22.03 -24.35 19.68
N ILE A 18 -21.46 -24.30 18.48
CA ILE A 18 -22.20 -24.51 17.24
C ILE A 18 -22.55 -26.00 17.21
N THR A 19 -23.79 -26.30 17.56
CA THR A 19 -24.39 -27.62 17.40
C THR A 19 -24.46 -27.90 15.90
N VAL A 20 -23.57 -28.76 15.41
CA VAL A 20 -23.71 -29.38 14.09
C VAL A 20 -24.93 -30.27 14.16
N LEU A 21 -26.02 -29.83 13.54
CA LEU A 21 -27.23 -30.63 13.38
C LEU A 21 -26.93 -31.71 12.35
N SER A 22 -26.45 -32.86 12.83
CA SER A 22 -26.36 -34.08 12.03
C SER A 22 -27.78 -34.55 11.71
N ALA A 23 -28.30 -34.17 10.55
CA ALA A 23 -29.55 -34.71 10.04
C ALA A 23 -29.31 -36.16 9.58
N THR A 24 -29.57 -37.13 10.47
CA THR A 24 -29.73 -38.53 10.11
C THR A 24 -31.01 -38.69 9.29
N LEU A 25 -30.89 -38.76 7.96
CA LEU A 25 -31.98 -39.15 7.09
C LEU A 25 -32.30 -40.62 7.34
N ALA A 26 -33.45 -40.88 7.96
CA ALA A 26 -34.03 -42.20 8.11
C ALA A 26 -34.35 -42.77 6.72
N THR A 27 -33.73 -43.89 6.37
CA THR A 27 -34.11 -44.70 5.21
C THR A 27 -35.44 -45.39 5.49
N ALA A 28 -36.54 -44.73 5.12
CA ALA A 28 -37.84 -45.39 4.97
C ALA A 28 -37.84 -46.14 3.65
N ALA A 29 -37.65 -47.46 3.72
CA ALA A 29 -37.95 -48.38 2.63
C ALA A 29 -39.48 -48.46 2.48
N ALA A 30 -40.03 -47.71 1.53
CA ALA A 30 -41.38 -47.90 1.03
C ALA A 30 -41.30 -47.97 -0.50
N GLY A 31 -41.40 -49.19 -1.03
CA GLY A 31 -41.56 -49.42 -2.45
C GLY A 31 -42.92 -48.91 -2.90
N LEU A 32 -42.93 -47.86 -3.70
CA LEU A 32 -44.00 -47.46 -4.60
C LEU A 32 -43.32 -46.72 -5.76
N GLY A 33 -43.55 -47.20 -6.98
CA GLY A 33 -43.02 -46.60 -8.19
C GLY A 33 -43.39 -45.12 -8.27
N ALA A 34 -42.37 -44.26 -8.29
CA ALA A 34 -42.52 -42.85 -8.58
C ALA A 34 -41.51 -42.50 -9.67
N ALA A 35 -42.05 -41.92 -10.74
CA ALA A 35 -41.36 -41.37 -11.89
C ALA A 35 -40.09 -40.60 -11.49
N PRO A 36 -39.09 -40.46 -12.39
CA PRO A 36 -38.05 -39.47 -12.16
C PRO A 36 -38.78 -38.14 -11.98
N ALA A 37 -38.71 -37.56 -10.77
CA ALA A 37 -39.00 -36.16 -10.56
C ALA A 37 -37.89 -35.40 -11.28
N GLY A 38 -38.01 -35.35 -12.61
CA GLY A 38 -37.15 -34.61 -13.48
C GLY A 38 -37.44 -33.15 -13.23
N ALA A 39 -36.56 -32.49 -12.47
CA ALA A 39 -36.24 -31.12 -12.83
C ALA A 39 -35.93 -31.18 -14.33
N GLU A 40 -36.73 -30.49 -15.14
CA GLU A 40 -36.57 -30.59 -16.58
C GLU A 40 -35.09 -30.30 -16.93
N PRO A 41 -34.50 -31.01 -17.89
CA PRO A 41 -33.14 -30.72 -18.34
C PRO A 41 -32.93 -29.23 -18.68
N HIS A 42 -34.01 -28.50 -18.98
CA HIS A 42 -34.04 -27.07 -19.20
C HIS A 42 -33.82 -26.23 -17.93
N GLU A 43 -34.43 -26.58 -16.79
CA GLU A 43 -34.28 -25.85 -15.52
C GLU A 43 -32.86 -26.02 -14.95
N SER A 44 -32.29 -27.22 -15.05
CA SER A 44 -30.93 -27.50 -14.58
C SER A 44 -29.86 -26.75 -15.38
N ALA A 45 -29.98 -26.68 -16.72
CA ALA A 45 -29.04 -25.94 -17.56
C ALA A 45 -29.13 -24.42 -17.35
N ALA A 46 -30.34 -23.88 -17.16
CA ALA A 46 -30.54 -22.46 -16.86
C ALA A 46 -29.97 -22.08 -15.48
N ALA A 47 -30.15 -22.93 -14.47
CA ALA A 47 -29.57 -22.73 -13.14
C ALA A 47 -28.03 -22.72 -13.18
N THR A 48 -27.42 -23.70 -13.87
CA THR A 48 -25.95 -23.72 -14.02
C THR A 48 -25.43 -22.51 -14.80
N LYS A 49 -26.15 -22.06 -15.85
CA LYS A 49 -25.79 -20.84 -16.57
C LYS A 49 -25.78 -19.62 -15.65
N SER A 50 -26.83 -19.42 -14.86
CA SER A 50 -26.91 -18.31 -13.91
C SER A 50 -25.74 -18.31 -12.91
N GLU A 51 -25.36 -19.48 -12.40
CA GLU A 51 -24.22 -19.61 -11.49
C GLU A 51 -22.88 -19.29 -12.16
N VAL A 52 -22.64 -19.82 -13.37
CA VAL A 52 -21.44 -19.55 -14.17
C VAL A 52 -21.34 -18.07 -14.54
N ASP A 53 -22.43 -17.46 -14.99
CA ASP A 53 -22.49 -16.03 -15.32
C ASP A 53 -22.24 -15.18 -14.07
N GLY A 54 -22.77 -15.59 -12.91
CA GLY A 54 -22.49 -14.96 -11.62
C GLY A 54 -21.01 -15.04 -11.23
N LEU A 55 -20.33 -16.16 -11.51
CA LEU A 55 -18.90 -16.32 -11.29
C LEU A 55 -18.08 -15.45 -12.26
N TYR A 56 -18.46 -15.38 -13.54
CA TYR A 56 -17.81 -14.50 -14.51
C TYR A 56 -17.98 -13.02 -14.16
N ALA A 57 -19.18 -12.58 -13.78
CA ALA A 57 -19.41 -11.20 -13.34
C ALA A 57 -18.58 -10.84 -12.09
N GLN A 58 -18.42 -11.78 -11.15
CA GLN A 58 -17.54 -11.58 -9.99
C GLN A 58 -16.06 -11.54 -10.38
N ALA A 59 -15.64 -12.38 -11.32
CA ALA A 59 -14.29 -12.36 -11.86
C ALA A 59 -14.00 -11.03 -12.57
N GLU A 60 -14.92 -10.54 -13.40
CA GLU A 60 -14.80 -9.26 -14.10
C GLU A 60 -14.65 -8.09 -13.12
N ARG A 61 -15.49 -8.01 -12.08
CA ARG A 61 -15.32 -7.00 -11.02
C ARG A 61 -13.96 -7.10 -10.35
N ALA A 62 -13.47 -8.32 -10.08
CA ALA A 62 -12.14 -8.51 -9.50
C ALA A 62 -11.01 -8.10 -10.47
N THR A 63 -11.17 -8.33 -11.77
CA THR A 63 -10.25 -7.86 -12.82
C THR A 63 -10.20 -6.35 -12.87
N GLN A 64 -11.34 -5.66 -12.85
CA GLN A 64 -11.38 -4.19 -12.80
C GLN A 64 -10.61 -3.63 -11.58
N GLN A 65 -10.75 -4.28 -10.41
CA GLN A 65 -9.99 -3.88 -9.23
C GLN A 65 -8.50 -4.22 -9.32
N TYR A 66 -8.15 -5.33 -9.96
CA TYR A 66 -6.76 -5.68 -10.26
C TYR A 66 -6.10 -4.64 -11.17
N ASP A 67 -6.77 -4.25 -12.25
CA ASP A 67 -6.28 -3.25 -13.21
C ASP A 67 -6.11 -1.88 -12.53
N LYS A 68 -7.10 -1.47 -11.74
CA LYS A 68 -7.01 -0.26 -10.91
C LYS A 68 -5.82 -0.30 -9.95
N ALA A 69 -5.59 -1.42 -9.28
CA ALA A 69 -4.42 -1.59 -8.41
C ALA A 69 -3.10 -1.57 -9.21
N GLY A 70 -3.11 -2.07 -10.45
CA GLY A 70 -1.99 -2.01 -11.39
C GLY A 70 -1.62 -0.57 -11.74
N GLU A 71 -2.59 0.26 -12.11
CA GLU A 71 -2.36 1.68 -12.42
C GLU A 71 -1.89 2.47 -11.20
N GLN A 72 -2.52 2.26 -10.04
CA GLN A 72 -2.06 2.84 -8.78
C GLN A 72 -0.63 2.43 -8.45
N THR A 73 -0.28 1.15 -8.63
CA THR A 73 1.08 0.64 -8.42
C THR A 73 2.09 1.33 -9.35
N LYS A 74 1.76 1.55 -10.63
CA LYS A 74 2.64 2.28 -11.57
C LYS A 74 2.88 3.72 -11.11
N GLN A 75 1.82 4.42 -10.69
CA GLN A 75 1.93 5.79 -10.18
C GLN A 75 2.76 5.85 -8.89
N LEU A 76 2.48 4.97 -7.92
CA LEU A 76 3.21 4.90 -6.65
C LEU A 76 4.69 4.57 -6.85
N ARG A 77 5.06 3.75 -7.85
CA ARG A 77 6.47 3.49 -8.17
C ARG A 77 7.22 4.77 -8.55
N ARG A 78 6.63 5.62 -9.40
CA ARG A 78 7.23 6.91 -9.80
C ARG A 78 7.38 7.82 -8.59
N GLN A 79 6.33 7.96 -7.80
CA GLN A 79 6.34 8.79 -6.59
C GLN A 79 7.35 8.31 -5.54
N VAL A 80 7.53 6.99 -5.39
CA VAL A 80 8.57 6.43 -4.50
C VAL A 80 9.96 6.78 -5.01
N ALA A 81 10.22 6.64 -6.31
CA ALA A 81 11.51 7.00 -6.90
C ALA A 81 11.82 8.49 -6.69
N GLU A 82 10.86 9.38 -7.00
CA GLU A 82 10.99 10.82 -6.78
C GLU A 82 11.25 11.17 -5.30
N ALA A 83 10.53 10.51 -4.37
CA ALA A 83 10.72 10.74 -2.95
C ALA A 83 12.08 10.23 -2.45
N GLN A 84 12.53 9.07 -2.91
CA GLN A 84 13.85 8.52 -2.57
C GLN A 84 14.98 9.41 -3.10
N ASP A 85 14.87 9.86 -4.35
CA ASP A 85 15.80 10.82 -4.95
C ASP A 85 15.82 12.14 -4.17
N GLY A 86 14.65 12.63 -3.77
CA GLY A 86 14.51 13.82 -2.93
C GLY A 86 15.21 13.68 -1.58
N VAL A 87 15.12 12.52 -0.93
CA VAL A 87 15.84 12.19 0.31
C VAL A 87 17.34 12.12 0.06
N ALA A 88 17.79 11.46 -1.01
CA ALA A 88 19.20 11.32 -1.36
C ALA A 88 19.86 12.68 -1.60
N ARG A 89 19.23 13.56 -2.38
CA ARG A 89 19.71 14.93 -2.62
C ARG A 89 19.78 15.76 -1.34
N SER A 90 18.76 15.70 -0.49
CA SER A 90 18.77 16.41 0.80
C SER A 90 19.85 15.87 1.74
N GLN A 91 20.07 14.56 1.78
CA GLN A 91 21.15 13.96 2.56
C GLN A 91 22.52 14.41 2.06
N GLN A 92 22.72 14.44 0.74
CA GLN A 92 23.98 14.90 0.14
C GLN A 92 24.23 16.38 0.47
N LEU A 93 23.20 17.22 0.43
CA LEU A 93 23.29 18.63 0.83
C LEU A 93 23.75 18.78 2.28
N VAL A 94 23.10 18.07 3.21
CA VAL A 94 23.48 18.06 4.62
C VAL A 94 24.92 17.59 4.80
N ASN A 95 25.35 16.55 4.08
CA ASN A 95 26.72 16.05 4.16
C ASN A 95 27.75 17.07 3.66
N ARG A 96 27.46 17.75 2.53
CA ARG A 96 28.34 18.81 2.01
C ARG A 96 28.49 19.96 3.01
N MET A 97 27.38 20.45 3.57
CA MET A 97 27.44 21.54 4.54
C MET A 97 28.16 21.12 5.83
N ARG A 98 27.96 19.89 6.30
CA ARG A 98 28.72 19.34 7.45
C ARG A 98 30.22 19.26 7.15
N GLY A 99 30.60 18.88 5.93
CA GLY A 99 31.99 18.86 5.49
C GLY A 99 32.62 20.26 5.51
N ALA A 100 31.91 21.26 4.98
CA ALA A 100 32.37 22.65 4.99
C ALA A 100 32.56 23.19 6.42
N LEU A 101 31.59 22.95 7.31
CA LEU A 101 31.71 23.33 8.73
C LEU A 101 32.85 22.57 9.43
N GLY A 102 33.05 21.29 9.11
CA GLY A 102 34.16 20.51 9.65
C GLY A 102 35.52 21.03 9.22
N ALA A 103 35.66 21.47 7.96
CA ALA A 103 36.88 22.09 7.46
C ALA A 103 37.18 23.42 8.17
N LEU A 104 36.15 24.25 8.40
CA LEU A 104 36.25 25.49 9.16
C LEU A 104 36.67 25.24 10.62
N ALA A 105 35.99 24.32 11.31
CA ALA A 105 36.34 23.94 12.68
C ALA A 105 37.76 23.37 12.77
N GLY A 106 38.17 22.58 11.77
CA GLY A 106 39.55 22.08 11.67
C GLY A 106 40.58 23.19 11.45
N ALA A 107 40.25 24.23 10.68
CA ALA A 107 41.10 25.40 10.52
C ALA A 107 41.22 26.21 11.83
N GLN A 108 40.11 26.41 12.55
CA GLN A 108 40.10 27.04 13.87
C GLN A 108 40.94 26.25 14.89
N TYR A 109 40.80 24.92 14.93
CA TYR A 109 41.59 24.07 15.81
C TYR A 109 43.10 24.16 15.51
N ARG A 110 43.49 24.19 14.23
CA ARG A 110 44.90 24.33 13.82
C ARG A 110 45.49 25.72 14.06
N ALA A 111 44.65 26.76 14.05
CA ALA A 111 45.09 28.13 14.32
C ALA A 111 45.53 28.36 15.78
N GLY A 112 45.27 27.40 16.69
CA GLY A 112 45.81 27.38 18.06
C GLY A 112 44.89 27.96 19.13
N ALA A 113 45.29 27.81 20.39
CA ALA A 113 44.48 28.02 21.60
C ALA A 113 44.25 29.49 22.02
N ILE A 114 44.73 30.46 21.25
CA ILE A 114 44.48 31.87 21.54
C ILE A 114 43.20 32.27 20.82
N ASP A 115 42.16 32.51 21.60
CA ASP A 115 40.88 33.01 21.09
C ASP A 115 41.11 34.27 20.23
N PRO A 116 40.54 34.38 19.02
CA PRO A 116 40.70 35.58 18.18
C PRO A 116 40.37 36.88 18.93
N SER A 117 39.43 36.85 19.88
CA SER A 117 39.12 38.00 20.74
C SER A 117 40.24 38.32 21.74
N LEU A 118 40.96 37.31 22.25
CA LEU A 118 42.15 37.52 23.08
C LEU A 118 43.32 38.05 22.25
N ALA A 119 43.50 37.58 21.02
CA ALA A 119 44.50 38.11 20.09
C ALA A 119 44.23 39.59 19.73
N LEU A 120 42.95 39.98 19.63
CA LEU A 120 42.55 41.38 19.43
C LEU A 120 42.85 42.25 20.66
N LEU A 121 42.58 41.75 21.87
CA LEU A 121 42.86 42.47 23.12
C LEU A 121 44.36 42.77 23.31
N LEU A 122 45.24 41.89 22.80
CA LEU A 122 46.70 42.05 22.86
C LEU A 122 47.28 42.89 21.69
N SER A 123 46.44 43.39 20.77
CA SER A 123 46.88 44.21 19.63
C SER A 123 47.37 45.58 20.10
N SER A 124 48.57 45.99 19.69
CA SER A 124 49.21 47.24 20.09
C SER A 124 48.72 48.47 19.30
N ASP A 125 47.91 48.26 18.27
CA ASP A 125 47.44 49.29 17.33
C ASP A 125 45.91 49.40 17.39
N PRO A 126 45.36 50.55 17.86
CA PRO A 126 43.92 50.76 18.03
C PRO A 126 43.14 50.89 16.71
N ASP A 127 43.75 51.37 15.63
CA ASP A 127 43.07 51.44 14.32
C ASP A 127 42.96 50.04 13.71
N SER A 128 44.03 49.24 13.83
CA SER A 128 44.02 47.83 13.42
C SER A 128 43.03 46.97 14.23
N TYR A 129 42.71 47.37 15.48
CA TYR A 129 41.75 46.66 16.31
C TYR A 129 40.32 46.74 15.75
N LEU A 130 39.84 47.95 15.41
CA LEU A 130 38.47 48.15 14.95
C LEU A 130 38.19 47.43 13.62
N ASP A 131 39.15 47.47 12.68
CA ASP A 131 39.04 46.78 11.39
C ASP A 131 38.96 45.25 11.58
N LYS A 132 39.81 44.69 12.43
CA LYS A 132 39.81 43.25 12.70
C LYS A 132 38.58 42.82 13.49
N ALA A 133 38.08 43.65 14.40
CA ALA A 133 36.85 43.39 15.16
C ALA A 133 35.62 43.39 14.24
N ALA A 134 35.52 44.36 13.32
CA ALA A 134 34.46 44.41 12.31
C ALA A 134 34.50 43.17 11.39
N ALA A 135 35.70 42.78 10.93
CA ALA A 135 35.88 41.57 10.13
C ALA A 135 35.46 40.29 10.89
N LEU A 136 35.83 40.18 12.18
CA LEU A 136 35.46 39.04 13.01
C LEU A 136 33.94 38.96 13.24
N ALA A 137 33.28 40.10 13.48
CA ALA A 137 31.82 40.16 13.60
C ALA A 137 31.13 39.70 12.32
N GLN A 138 31.58 40.18 11.15
CA GLN A 138 31.03 39.78 9.86
C GLN A 138 31.22 38.28 9.59
N ILE A 139 32.38 37.72 9.95
CA ILE A 139 32.61 36.27 9.86
C ILE A 139 31.64 35.51 10.78
N GLY A 140 31.42 36.01 12.01
CA GLY A 140 30.47 35.43 12.96
C GLY A 140 29.05 35.37 12.41
N ASP A 141 28.58 36.45 11.79
CA ASP A 141 27.26 36.51 11.16
C ASP A 141 27.12 35.50 10.00
N VAL A 142 28.15 35.38 9.16
CA VAL A 142 28.20 34.38 8.09
C VAL A 142 28.13 32.96 8.67
N GLN A 143 28.91 32.67 9.72
CA GLN A 143 28.90 31.36 10.37
C GLN A 143 27.55 31.01 11.01
N ALA A 144 26.91 31.99 11.66
CA ALA A 144 25.57 31.82 12.23
C ALA A 144 24.53 31.55 11.12
N GLY A 145 24.62 32.26 9.99
CA GLY A 145 23.80 32.03 8.81
C GLY A 145 23.98 30.63 8.22
N GLU A 146 25.21 30.15 8.08
CA GLU A 146 25.51 28.79 7.62
C GLU A 146 24.98 27.71 8.57
N LEU A 147 25.13 27.92 9.88
CA LEU A 147 24.57 27.00 10.87
C LEU A 147 23.04 26.95 10.77
N HIS A 148 22.39 28.09 10.57
CA HIS A 148 20.95 28.16 10.36
C HIS A 148 20.52 27.36 9.10
N ARG A 149 21.24 27.52 7.99
CA ARG A 149 21.01 26.76 6.74
C ARG A 149 21.16 25.25 6.95
N VAL A 150 22.16 24.81 7.72
CA VAL A 150 22.32 23.39 8.07
C VAL A 150 21.14 22.87 8.87
N GLN A 151 20.67 23.64 9.85
CA GLN A 151 19.53 23.25 10.66
C GLN A 151 18.25 23.18 9.82
N GLN A 152 18.06 24.10 8.87
CA GLN A 152 16.96 24.03 7.89
C GLN A 152 17.06 22.75 7.02
N ALA A 153 18.21 22.49 6.40
CA ALA A 153 18.41 21.32 5.55
C ALA A 153 18.20 19.99 6.31
N ARG A 154 18.61 19.93 7.58
CA ARG A 154 18.34 18.77 8.46
C ARG A 154 16.85 18.58 8.73
N ARG A 155 16.11 19.66 9.00
CA ARG A 155 14.65 19.61 9.20
C ARG A 155 13.94 19.14 7.93
N GLU A 156 14.30 19.67 6.77
CA GLU A 156 13.74 19.22 5.48
C GLU A 156 14.00 17.74 5.23
N LEU A 157 15.23 17.28 5.47
CA LEU A 157 15.57 15.86 5.35
C LEU A 157 14.73 15.00 6.32
N ALA A 158 14.56 15.45 7.56
CA ALA A 158 13.75 14.77 8.56
C ALA A 158 12.26 14.70 8.18
N GLN A 159 11.75 15.69 7.42
CA GLN A 159 10.39 15.68 6.88
C GLN A 159 10.24 14.80 5.63
N ARG A 160 11.26 14.73 4.77
CA ARG A 160 11.21 13.92 3.52
C ARG A 160 11.28 12.42 3.77
N ARG A 161 12.06 11.96 4.76
CA ARG A 161 12.21 10.53 5.11
C ARG A 161 10.88 9.82 5.43
N PRO A 162 10.01 10.36 6.31
CA PRO A 162 8.72 9.73 6.59
C PRO A 162 7.78 9.77 5.38
N ASP A 163 7.83 10.80 4.52
CA ASP A 163 7.04 10.81 3.28
C ASP A 163 7.45 9.68 2.33
N ALA A 164 8.76 9.50 2.09
CA ALA A 164 9.26 8.40 1.28
C ALA A 164 8.87 7.02 1.87
N THR A 165 8.92 6.89 3.20
CA THR A 165 8.52 5.67 3.92
C THR A 165 7.03 5.38 3.75
N ARG A 166 6.18 6.41 3.85
CA ARG A 166 4.73 6.31 3.66
C ARG A 166 4.39 5.86 2.24
N ARG A 167 4.99 6.48 1.21
CA ARG A 167 4.78 6.11 -0.21
C ARG A 167 5.23 4.67 -0.49
N LEU A 168 6.34 4.23 0.12
CA LEU A 168 6.79 2.85 0.00
C LEU A 168 5.79 1.87 0.64
N ALA A 169 5.22 2.22 1.80
CA ALA A 169 4.19 1.41 2.44
C ALA A 169 2.90 1.34 1.59
N GLU A 170 2.48 2.45 0.99
CA GLU A 170 1.35 2.49 0.05
C GLU A 170 1.59 1.61 -1.18
N LEU A 171 2.79 1.68 -1.77
CA LEU A 171 3.17 0.81 -2.89
C LEU A 171 3.08 -0.68 -2.52
N ARG A 172 3.55 -1.05 -1.32
CA ARG A 172 3.46 -2.43 -0.83
C ARG A 172 2.01 -2.87 -0.63
N ARG A 173 1.16 -2.01 -0.06
CA ARG A 173 -0.27 -2.27 0.11
C ARG A 173 -0.97 -2.44 -1.24
N SER A 174 -0.73 -1.56 -2.21
CA SER A 174 -1.30 -1.63 -3.55
C SER A 174 -0.92 -2.93 -4.26
N ARG A 175 0.37 -3.33 -4.22
CA ARG A 175 0.84 -4.61 -4.76
C ARG A 175 0.17 -5.82 -4.10
N THR A 176 0.01 -5.78 -2.78
CA THR A 176 -0.65 -6.86 -2.03
C THR A 176 -2.13 -6.95 -2.36
N GLY A 177 -2.80 -5.80 -2.50
CA GLY A 177 -4.19 -5.71 -2.94
C GLY A 177 -4.38 -6.27 -4.35
N GLY A 178 -3.55 -5.86 -5.30
CA GLY A 178 -3.55 -6.40 -6.66
C GLY A 178 -3.34 -7.92 -6.67
N ALA A 179 -2.37 -8.43 -5.91
CA ALA A 179 -2.15 -9.88 -5.81
C ALA A 179 -3.38 -10.63 -5.23
N ARG A 180 -4.12 -10.03 -4.30
CA ARG A 180 -5.38 -10.60 -3.80
C ARG A 180 -6.46 -10.62 -4.88
N HIS A 181 -6.67 -9.52 -5.59
CA HIS A 181 -7.63 -9.45 -6.69
C HIS A 181 -7.32 -10.46 -7.79
N LYS A 182 -6.05 -10.62 -8.17
CA LYS A 182 -5.61 -11.65 -9.13
C LYS A 182 -6.01 -13.06 -8.68
N ARG A 183 -5.73 -13.43 -7.42
CA ARG A 183 -6.14 -14.74 -6.88
C ARG A 183 -7.66 -14.91 -6.87
N THR A 184 -8.41 -13.84 -6.60
CA THR A 184 -9.88 -13.87 -6.67
C THR A 184 -10.36 -14.16 -8.10
N VAL A 185 -9.79 -13.50 -9.11
CA VAL A 185 -10.10 -13.77 -10.53
C VAL A 185 -9.82 -15.25 -10.85
N GLU A 186 -8.60 -15.71 -10.58
CA GLU A 186 -8.18 -17.10 -10.86
C GLU A 186 -9.09 -18.12 -10.15
N GLY A 187 -9.44 -17.88 -8.88
CA GLY A 187 -10.33 -18.77 -8.12
C GLY A 187 -11.77 -18.81 -8.65
N LYS A 188 -12.33 -17.66 -9.08
CA LYS A 188 -13.67 -17.59 -9.67
C LYS A 188 -13.71 -18.29 -11.02
N LEU A 189 -12.72 -18.05 -11.88
CA LEU A 189 -12.59 -18.72 -13.17
C LEU A 189 -12.38 -20.24 -13.03
N ALA A 190 -11.54 -20.68 -12.08
CA ALA A 190 -11.35 -22.10 -11.80
C ALA A 190 -12.62 -22.77 -11.28
N THR A 191 -13.44 -22.05 -10.51
CA THR A 191 -14.72 -22.57 -10.02
C THR A 191 -15.76 -22.67 -11.14
N ALA A 192 -15.85 -21.65 -12.00
CA ALA A 192 -16.70 -21.70 -13.19
C ALA A 192 -16.32 -22.85 -14.10
N ARG A 193 -15.00 -23.05 -14.32
CA ARG A 193 -14.50 -24.16 -15.12
C ARG A 193 -14.85 -25.52 -14.53
N ARG A 194 -14.66 -25.73 -13.22
CA ARG A 194 -15.03 -26.98 -12.52
C ARG A 194 -16.53 -27.27 -12.61
N LEU A 195 -17.37 -26.25 -12.45
CA LEU A 195 -18.81 -26.39 -12.57
C LEU A 195 -19.19 -26.85 -13.98
N LEU A 196 -18.67 -26.18 -15.01
CA LEU A 196 -18.86 -26.58 -16.40
C LEU A 196 -18.35 -27.99 -16.67
N ASP A 197 -17.16 -28.35 -16.17
CA ASP A 197 -16.52 -29.66 -16.33
C ASP A 197 -17.28 -30.79 -15.59
N SER A 198 -18.08 -30.46 -14.57
CA SER A 198 -18.93 -31.42 -13.84
C SER A 198 -20.25 -31.76 -14.55
N LEU A 199 -20.67 -30.97 -15.54
CA LEU A 199 -21.91 -31.20 -16.27
C LEU A 199 -21.85 -32.46 -17.16
N PRO A 200 -22.88 -33.32 -17.16
CA PRO A 200 -23.09 -34.35 -18.19
C PRO A 200 -23.11 -33.76 -19.60
N ALA A 201 -22.67 -34.53 -20.61
CA ALA A 201 -22.55 -34.06 -21.98
C ALA A 201 -23.83 -33.42 -22.54
N GLN A 202 -25.01 -33.98 -22.21
CA GLN A 202 -26.30 -33.45 -22.65
C GLN A 202 -26.62 -32.09 -22.01
N GLN A 203 -26.33 -31.91 -20.71
CA GLN A 203 -26.52 -30.64 -20.01
C GLN A 203 -25.51 -29.58 -20.49
N ARG A 204 -24.26 -29.98 -20.80
CA ARG A 204 -23.25 -29.07 -21.36
C ARG A 204 -23.64 -28.58 -22.76
N ALA A 205 -24.15 -29.45 -23.62
CA ALA A 205 -24.66 -29.05 -24.94
C ALA A 205 -25.85 -28.08 -24.83
N ARG A 206 -26.74 -28.28 -23.85
CA ARG A 206 -27.83 -27.35 -23.55
C ARG A 206 -27.33 -26.01 -23.03
N TYR A 207 -26.36 -26.01 -22.10
CA TYR A 207 -25.69 -24.80 -21.63
C TYR A 207 -25.09 -24.00 -22.80
N ASP A 208 -24.39 -24.66 -23.72
CA ASP A 208 -23.79 -24.02 -24.90
C ASP A 208 -24.84 -23.42 -25.84
N GLN A 209 -25.98 -24.10 -26.04
CA GLN A 209 -27.11 -23.57 -26.81
C GLN A 209 -27.69 -22.31 -26.17
N VAL A 210 -28.04 -22.37 -24.88
CA VAL A 210 -28.65 -21.24 -24.15
C VAL A 210 -27.66 -20.06 -24.07
N SER A 211 -26.38 -20.32 -23.88
CA SER A 211 -25.35 -19.28 -23.82
C SER A 211 -25.13 -18.58 -25.17
N ARG A 212 -25.30 -19.30 -26.28
CA ARG A 212 -25.19 -18.74 -27.64
C ARG A 212 -26.40 -17.92 -28.04
N SER A 213 -27.61 -18.38 -27.71
CA SER A 213 -28.84 -17.62 -27.98
C SER A 213 -28.83 -16.27 -27.26
N ASP A 214 -28.38 -16.26 -26.00
CA ASP A 214 -28.33 -15.05 -25.16
C ASP A 214 -27.32 -14.01 -25.68
N ARG A 215 -26.19 -14.48 -26.25
CA ARG A 215 -25.19 -13.61 -26.90
C ARG A 215 -25.68 -13.03 -28.22
N GLY A 216 -26.60 -13.72 -28.91
CA GLY A 216 -27.24 -13.26 -30.14
C GLY A 216 -28.39 -12.28 -29.93
N THR A 217 -28.96 -12.22 -28.72
CA THR A 217 -30.05 -11.31 -28.34
C THR A 217 -29.58 -9.98 -27.74
N LEU A 218 -28.28 -9.79 -27.48
CA LEU A 218 -27.74 -8.46 -27.22
C LEU A 218 -27.82 -7.66 -28.54
N PRO A 219 -28.51 -6.50 -28.58
CA PRO A 219 -28.49 -5.66 -29.76
C PRO A 219 -27.03 -5.32 -30.04
N VAL A 220 -26.59 -5.54 -31.28
CA VAL A 220 -25.31 -5.07 -31.80
C VAL A 220 -25.31 -3.56 -31.59
N LEU A 221 -24.74 -3.10 -30.47
CA LEU A 221 -24.46 -1.68 -30.26
C LEU A 221 -23.40 -1.32 -31.29
N GLY A 222 -23.82 -0.41 -32.16
CA GLY A 222 -23.21 -0.12 -33.45
C GLY A 222 -21.70 -0.06 -33.44
N ALA A 223 -21.14 -0.63 -34.50
CA ALA A 223 -19.94 -0.10 -35.10
C ALA A 223 -20.02 1.44 -35.12
N LEU A 224 -19.04 2.08 -34.50
CA LEU A 224 -18.63 3.43 -34.87
C LEU A 224 -17.13 3.42 -35.16
N PRO A 225 -16.69 4.20 -36.16
CA PRO A 225 -15.45 3.98 -36.88
C PRO A 225 -14.24 4.67 -36.24
N VAL A 226 -13.08 4.02 -36.43
CA VAL A 226 -11.66 4.43 -36.34
C VAL A 226 -11.25 5.40 -35.23
#